data_AF-A0AAN6E5H8-F1
#
_entry.id   AF-A0AAN6E5H8-F1
#
_cell.length_a   1.000
_cell.length_b   1.000
_cell.length_c   1.000
_cell.angle_alpha   90.00
_cell.angle_beta   90.00
_cell.angle_gamma   90.00
#
_symmetry.space_group_name_H-M   'P 1'
#
loop_
_entity.id
_entity.type
_entity.pdbx_description
1 polymer ?
#
loop_
_entity_poly.entity_id
_entity_poly.type
_entity_poly.pdbx_seq_one_letter_code
_entity_poly.pdbx_strand_id
1 'polypeptide(L)'
;MSATTSIFHPYLSRILSSHLSSIPIDTLSRTPPSRLQTTALPNIGLIELVSATDFTTLYDPLYKASFPRRAEREDSDLITARLAAQSAGTRTGLAPYRIVGIRDHEGQAIGAAQFSVLPLPTHPYPHSDNTSSNDNNDTPSFAVPYLQYIYVRPSSRRQDMSEVLHTMVLAVASADALAMSAQPRTIPFTLFETEPPDHGDDATSRAYAKERSKIHTSTGGVAVVLHRESDGKILSAHVQPGLETGDPPLTLVWVIRQSPSPGRPWDIRSIGKDLVAAYYQSLRDEGFPEENIRLAERIVEARCKGADFYLMALGDVRDFTDPEHLDIYPSN
;
A
#
# COMPACT_ATOMS: atom_id res chain seq x y z
N MET A 1 -25.25 -13.24 -19.29
CA MET A 1 -25.24 -11.78 -19.04
C MET A 1 -24.15 -11.18 -19.91
N SER A 2 -24.46 -10.20 -20.76
CA SER A 2 -23.43 -9.49 -21.53
C SER A 2 -22.57 -8.73 -20.52
N ALA A 3 -21.28 -9.07 -20.42
CA ALA A 3 -20.37 -8.34 -19.56
C ALA A 3 -20.30 -6.91 -20.10
N THR A 4 -20.90 -5.96 -19.40
CA THR A 4 -20.70 -4.54 -19.67
C THR A 4 -19.21 -4.26 -19.54
N THR A 5 -18.60 -3.83 -20.64
CA THR A 5 -17.20 -3.41 -20.67
C THR A 5 -16.98 -2.31 -19.63
N SER A 6 -15.92 -2.44 -18.83
CA SER A 6 -15.56 -1.48 -17.78
C SER A 6 -15.50 -0.05 -18.30
N ILE A 7 -15.94 0.93 -17.49
CA ILE A 7 -15.85 2.37 -17.81
C ILE A 7 -14.41 2.86 -18.04
N PHE A 8 -13.41 2.11 -17.55
CA PHE A 8 -12.00 2.46 -17.70
C PHE A 8 -11.39 1.93 -19.00
N HIS A 9 -12.02 0.93 -19.64
CA HIS A 9 -11.46 0.23 -20.80
C HIS A 9 -10.96 1.14 -21.94
N PRO A 10 -11.66 2.24 -22.30
CA PRO A 10 -11.18 3.16 -23.35
C PRO A 10 -9.85 3.85 -23.03
N TYR A 11 -9.46 3.90 -21.76
CA TYR A 11 -8.27 4.62 -21.28
C TYR A 11 -7.12 3.68 -20.97
N LEU A 12 -7.32 2.36 -20.95
CA LEU A 12 -6.27 1.41 -20.59
C LEU A 12 -5.26 1.24 -21.72
N SER A 13 -3.97 1.31 -21.39
CA SER A 13 -2.92 0.88 -22.31
C SER A 13 -3.11 -0.60 -22.66
N ARG A 14 -2.63 -1.03 -23.84
CA ARG A 14 -2.76 -2.42 -24.28
C ARG A 14 -2.21 -3.42 -23.26
N ILE A 15 -1.07 -3.10 -22.65
CA ILE A 15 -0.42 -3.96 -21.65
C ILE A 15 -1.30 -4.08 -20.41
N LEU A 16 -1.79 -2.95 -19.88
CA LEU A 16 -2.67 -2.95 -18.71
C LEU A 16 -4.00 -3.66 -19.00
N SER A 17 -4.62 -3.39 -20.15
CA SER A 17 -5.85 -4.07 -20.56
C SER A 17 -5.69 -5.59 -20.68
N SER A 18 -4.55 -6.07 -21.21
CA SER A 18 -4.27 -7.51 -21.28
C SER A 18 -4.11 -8.12 -19.90
N HIS A 19 -3.40 -7.42 -19.01
CA HIS A 19 -3.15 -7.85 -17.64
C HIS A 19 -4.44 -7.93 -16.79
N LEU A 20 -5.38 -7.01 -17.02
CA LEU A 20 -6.65 -6.92 -16.29
C LEU A 20 -7.83 -7.66 -16.93
N SER A 21 -7.58 -8.51 -17.94
CA SER A 21 -8.64 -9.11 -18.78
C SER A 21 -9.70 -9.93 -18.00
N SER A 22 -9.36 -10.48 -16.84
CA SER A 22 -10.26 -11.25 -15.97
C SER A 22 -10.78 -10.46 -14.76
N ILE A 23 -10.40 -9.19 -14.60
CA ILE A 23 -10.67 -8.41 -13.39
C ILE A 23 -11.91 -7.53 -13.60
N PRO A 24 -12.93 -7.61 -12.73
CA PRO A 24 -14.09 -6.73 -12.78
C PRO A 24 -13.75 -5.34 -12.19
N ILE A 25 -12.99 -4.53 -12.93
CA ILE A 25 -12.37 -3.27 -12.45
C ILE A 25 -13.39 -2.34 -11.76
N ASP A 26 -14.58 -2.16 -12.35
CA ASP A 26 -15.58 -1.20 -11.86
C ASP A 26 -16.05 -1.54 -10.43
N THR A 27 -16.00 -2.81 -10.03
CA THR A 27 -16.38 -3.25 -8.68
C THR A 27 -15.36 -2.89 -7.60
N LEU A 28 -14.15 -2.49 -8.01
CA LEU A 28 -13.05 -2.14 -7.11
C LEU A 28 -12.99 -0.65 -6.80
N SER A 29 -13.84 0.16 -7.43
CA SER A 29 -13.94 1.58 -7.13
C SER A 29 -14.87 1.83 -5.94
N ARG A 30 -14.44 2.70 -5.03
CA ARG A 30 -15.29 3.20 -3.93
C ARG A 30 -16.10 4.42 -4.34
N THR A 31 -15.78 5.01 -5.49
CA THR A 31 -16.55 6.11 -6.06
C THR A 31 -17.47 5.58 -7.16
N PRO A 32 -18.76 5.96 -7.18
CA PRO A 32 -19.68 5.52 -8.22
C PRO A 32 -19.15 5.81 -9.63
N PRO A 33 -19.31 4.88 -10.59
CA PRO A 33 -18.88 5.08 -11.98
C PRO A 33 -19.37 6.41 -12.60
N SER A 34 -20.60 6.81 -12.30
CA SER A 34 -21.20 8.07 -12.78
C SER A 34 -20.44 9.32 -12.31
N ARG A 35 -19.88 9.32 -11.10
CA ARG A 35 -19.05 10.41 -10.61
C ARG A 35 -17.71 10.41 -11.33
N LEU A 36 -17.03 9.26 -11.44
CA LEU A 36 -15.74 9.19 -12.15
C LEU A 36 -15.83 9.63 -13.61
N GLN A 37 -16.93 9.29 -14.29
CA GLN A 37 -17.24 9.75 -15.66
C GLN A 37 -17.33 11.28 -15.80
N THR A 38 -17.62 11.99 -14.71
CA THR A 38 -17.74 13.46 -14.72
C THR A 38 -16.51 14.16 -14.17
N THR A 39 -15.85 13.58 -13.16
CA THR A 39 -14.76 14.26 -12.43
C THR A 39 -13.38 13.84 -12.91
N ALA A 40 -13.17 12.56 -13.23
CA ALA A 40 -11.86 12.00 -13.52
C ALA A 40 -11.67 11.72 -15.02
N LEU A 41 -12.49 10.83 -15.58
CA LEU A 41 -12.30 10.26 -16.92
C LEU A 41 -12.15 11.29 -18.06
N PRO A 42 -12.86 12.44 -18.06
CA PRO A 42 -12.68 13.45 -19.11
C PRO A 42 -11.26 14.01 -19.20
N ASN A 43 -10.50 13.96 -18.09
CA ASN A 43 -9.14 14.49 -18.01
C ASN A 43 -8.05 13.44 -18.28
N ILE A 44 -8.43 12.17 -18.47
CA ILE A 44 -7.50 11.06 -18.66
C ILE A 44 -7.36 10.76 -20.14
N GLY A 45 -6.12 10.75 -20.63
CA GLY A 45 -5.77 10.24 -21.96
C GLY A 45 -5.31 8.78 -21.94
N LEU A 46 -4.62 8.35 -20.87
CA LEU A 46 -4.09 6.99 -20.74
C LEU A 46 -3.97 6.56 -19.27
N ILE A 47 -4.24 5.30 -18.99
CA ILE A 47 -3.93 4.58 -17.74
C ILE A 47 -3.04 3.40 -18.11
N GLU A 48 -1.91 3.23 -17.44
CA GLU A 48 -0.89 2.25 -17.84
C GLU A 48 -0.21 1.56 -16.68
N LEU A 49 0.38 0.38 -16.96
CA LEU A 49 1.54 -0.09 -16.21
C LEU A 49 2.76 0.67 -16.73
N VAL A 50 3.35 1.48 -15.87
CA VAL A 50 4.45 2.39 -16.25
C VAL A 50 5.71 1.57 -16.54
N SER A 51 6.32 1.82 -17.70
CA SER A 51 7.60 1.21 -18.07
C SER A 51 8.78 1.93 -17.41
N ALA A 52 9.95 1.30 -17.37
CA ALA A 52 11.18 1.95 -16.89
C ALA A 52 11.46 3.27 -17.63
N THR A 53 11.32 3.27 -18.97
CA THR A 53 11.53 4.46 -19.81
C THR A 53 10.53 5.57 -19.53
N ASP A 54 9.24 5.22 -19.41
CA ASP A 54 8.19 6.20 -19.13
C ASP A 54 8.33 6.76 -17.72
N PHE A 55 8.74 5.94 -16.74
CA PHE A 55 9.04 6.43 -15.41
C PHE A 55 10.10 7.52 -15.46
N THR A 56 11.27 7.22 -16.03
CA THR A 56 12.40 8.17 -16.13
C THR A 56 12.01 9.46 -16.85
N THR A 57 11.23 9.37 -17.93
CA THR A 57 10.97 10.52 -18.81
C THR A 57 9.77 11.36 -18.40
N LEU A 58 8.73 10.74 -17.82
CA LEU A 58 7.44 11.40 -17.56
C LEU A 58 7.07 11.47 -16.08
N TYR A 59 7.35 10.41 -15.31
CA TYR A 59 6.88 10.31 -13.93
C TYR A 59 7.92 10.73 -12.89
N ASP A 60 9.22 10.56 -13.16
CA ASP A 60 10.30 10.91 -12.25
C ASP A 60 10.33 12.41 -11.88
N PRO A 61 10.16 13.36 -12.83
CA PRO A 61 10.05 14.78 -12.46
C PRO A 61 8.88 15.04 -11.50
N LEU A 62 7.74 14.40 -11.73
CA LEU A 62 6.55 14.56 -10.89
C LEU A 62 6.72 13.88 -9.51
N TYR A 63 7.35 12.72 -9.47
CA TYR A 63 7.72 12.01 -8.24
C TYR A 63 8.63 12.88 -7.37
N LYS A 64 9.73 13.39 -7.95
CA LYS A 64 10.68 14.26 -7.25
C LYS A 64 10.05 15.57 -6.77
N ALA A 65 9.12 16.15 -7.53
CA ALA A 65 8.38 17.34 -7.13
C ALA A 65 7.37 17.05 -6.00
N SER A 66 6.82 15.83 -5.94
CA SER A 66 5.84 15.42 -4.92
C SER A 66 6.51 15.03 -3.60
N PHE A 67 7.74 14.53 -3.65
CA PHE A 67 8.55 14.14 -2.49
C PHE A 67 9.91 14.86 -2.52
N PRO A 68 9.97 16.15 -2.16
CA PRO A 68 11.18 16.95 -2.34
C PRO A 68 12.31 16.57 -1.36
N ARG A 69 11.99 15.97 -0.21
CA ARG A 69 13.00 15.56 0.78
C ARG A 69 13.62 14.22 0.35
N ARG A 70 14.96 14.15 0.25
CA ARG A 70 15.65 12.93 -0.22
C ARG A 70 15.40 11.72 0.69
N ALA A 71 15.33 11.95 2.00
CA ALA A 71 15.08 10.91 2.99
C ALA A 71 13.67 10.29 2.90
N GLU A 72 12.72 10.97 2.26
CA GLU A 72 11.33 10.48 2.11
C GLU A 72 11.14 9.66 0.83
N ARG A 73 12.13 9.63 -0.07
CA ARG A 73 11.98 9.08 -1.41
C ARG A 73 13.08 8.08 -1.74
N GLU A 74 12.69 6.95 -2.31
CA GLU A 74 13.60 5.99 -2.91
C GLU A 74 14.36 6.61 -4.11
N ASP A 75 15.57 6.10 -4.36
CA ASP A 75 16.34 6.44 -5.54
C ASP A 75 15.62 6.04 -6.85
N SER A 76 15.55 6.99 -7.79
CA SER A 76 14.92 6.80 -9.10
C SER A 76 15.58 5.70 -9.93
N ASP A 77 16.89 5.48 -9.77
CA ASP A 77 17.62 4.44 -10.50
C ASP A 77 17.20 3.04 -10.04
N LEU A 78 16.95 2.86 -8.74
CA LEU A 78 16.42 1.61 -8.17
C LEU A 78 15.01 1.32 -8.70
N ILE A 79 14.13 2.33 -8.70
CA ILE A 79 12.78 2.23 -9.27
C ILE A 79 12.84 1.79 -10.75
N THR A 80 13.69 2.45 -11.54
CA THR A 80 13.87 2.18 -12.97
C THR A 80 14.38 0.75 -13.20
N ALA A 81 15.38 0.31 -12.42
CA ALA A 81 15.93 -1.04 -12.50
C ALA A 81 14.89 -2.12 -12.15
N ARG A 82 14.07 -1.89 -11.12
CA ARG A 82 13.00 -2.82 -10.72
C ARG A 82 11.92 -2.94 -11.78
N LEU A 83 11.50 -1.83 -12.39
CA LEU A 83 10.55 -1.84 -13.52
C LEU A 83 11.10 -2.62 -14.73
N ALA A 84 12.38 -2.40 -15.07
CA ALA A 84 13.04 -3.10 -16.17
C ALA A 84 13.10 -4.62 -15.90
N ALA A 85 13.50 -5.01 -14.70
CA ALA A 85 13.57 -6.41 -14.28
C ALA A 85 12.17 -7.07 -14.23
N GLN A 86 11.14 -6.36 -13.77
CA GLN A 86 9.76 -6.82 -13.78
C GLN A 86 9.27 -7.07 -15.21
N SER A 87 9.53 -6.14 -16.12
CA SER A 87 9.14 -6.27 -17.53
C SER A 87 9.91 -7.38 -18.25
N ALA A 88 11.15 -7.64 -17.86
CA ALA A 88 11.97 -8.72 -18.41
C ALA A 88 11.63 -10.10 -17.82
N GLY A 89 10.78 -10.16 -16.78
CA GLY A 89 10.44 -11.41 -16.10
C GLY A 89 11.60 -12.00 -15.29
N THR A 90 12.58 -11.19 -14.88
CA THR A 90 13.77 -11.65 -14.15
C THR A 90 13.61 -11.57 -12.64
N ARG A 91 12.51 -11.02 -12.14
CA ARG A 91 12.16 -10.93 -10.71
C ARG A 91 11.51 -12.20 -10.16
N THR A 92 12.10 -13.36 -10.45
CA THR A 92 11.56 -14.66 -10.00
C THR A 92 11.62 -14.79 -8.49
N GLY A 93 10.50 -15.14 -7.86
CA GLY A 93 10.41 -15.36 -6.42
C GLY A 93 10.29 -14.08 -5.57
N LEU A 94 10.37 -12.90 -6.19
CA LEU A 94 10.18 -11.62 -5.49
C LEU A 94 8.71 -11.19 -5.57
N ALA A 95 8.29 -10.33 -4.63
CA ALA A 95 7.01 -9.66 -4.73
C ALA A 95 6.92 -8.87 -6.06
N PRO A 96 5.80 -8.97 -6.80
CA PRO A 96 5.57 -8.12 -7.97
C PRO A 96 5.68 -6.66 -7.59
N TYR A 97 6.47 -5.93 -8.37
CA TYR A 97 6.68 -4.50 -8.21
C TYR A 97 6.03 -3.76 -9.37
N ARG A 98 5.12 -2.83 -9.08
CA ARG A 98 4.26 -2.20 -10.07
C ARG A 98 4.23 -0.68 -9.86
N ILE A 99 4.16 0.03 -10.98
CA ILE A 99 3.70 1.42 -10.98
C ILE A 99 2.52 1.51 -11.95
N VAL A 100 1.38 1.98 -11.45
CA VAL A 100 0.27 2.41 -12.29
C VAL A 100 0.36 3.91 -12.48
N GLY A 101 0.28 4.36 -13.73
CA GLY A 101 0.35 5.76 -14.11
C GLY A 101 -0.90 6.22 -14.83
N ILE A 102 -1.19 7.52 -14.75
CA ILE A 102 -2.22 8.22 -15.51
C ILE A 102 -1.55 9.33 -16.30
N ARG A 103 -1.84 9.43 -17.60
CA ARG A 103 -1.48 10.56 -18.47
C ARG A 103 -2.72 11.33 -18.91
N ASP A 104 -2.54 12.60 -19.20
CA ASP A 104 -3.56 13.41 -19.89
C ASP A 104 -3.57 13.15 -21.41
N HIS A 105 -4.45 13.85 -22.12
CA HIS A 105 -4.58 13.77 -23.58
C HIS A 105 -3.35 14.27 -24.35
N GLU A 106 -2.46 15.03 -23.70
CA GLU A 106 -1.19 15.50 -24.26
C GLU A 106 -0.04 14.53 -23.95
N GLY A 107 -0.33 13.40 -23.30
CA GLY A 107 0.65 12.40 -22.92
C GLY A 107 1.52 12.80 -21.72
N GLN A 108 1.16 13.85 -20.97
CA GLN A 108 1.89 14.27 -19.78
C GLN A 108 1.38 13.52 -18.54
N ALA A 109 2.29 13.20 -17.62
CA ALA A 109 1.93 12.52 -16.37
C ALA A 109 0.96 13.38 -15.53
N ILE A 110 -0.18 12.79 -15.16
CA ILE A 110 -1.12 13.32 -14.16
C ILE A 110 -0.72 12.86 -12.77
N GLY A 111 -0.39 11.58 -12.62
CA GLY A 111 -0.10 10.97 -11.32
C GLY A 111 0.21 9.49 -11.44
N ALA A 112 0.76 8.92 -10.38
CA ALA A 112 1.08 7.50 -10.31
C ALA A 112 0.92 6.93 -8.90
N ALA A 113 0.83 5.61 -8.85
CA ALA A 113 0.84 4.80 -7.64
C ALA A 113 1.90 3.70 -7.79
N GLN A 114 2.88 3.71 -6.90
CA GLN A 114 3.96 2.72 -6.79
C GLN A 114 3.65 1.78 -5.64
N PHE A 115 3.61 0.49 -5.92
CA PHE A 115 3.26 -0.55 -4.96
C PHE A 115 3.98 -1.87 -5.21
N SER A 116 4.18 -2.64 -4.15
CA SER A 116 4.53 -4.06 -4.23
C SER A 116 3.32 -4.91 -3.82
N VAL A 117 3.16 -6.10 -4.41
CA VAL A 117 2.07 -7.03 -4.05
C VAL A 117 2.62 -8.11 -3.12
N LEU A 118 2.38 -7.98 -1.82
CA LEU A 118 2.95 -8.82 -0.79
C LEU A 118 2.14 -10.12 -0.61
N PRO A 119 2.67 -11.31 -0.97
CA PRO A 119 1.99 -12.56 -0.65
C PRO A 119 2.10 -12.85 0.85
N LEU A 120 0.98 -13.10 1.52
CA LEU A 120 1.00 -13.56 2.91
C LEU A 120 1.19 -15.08 2.98
N PRO A 121 1.89 -15.64 3.98
CA PRO A 121 1.96 -17.08 4.18
C PRO A 121 0.57 -17.73 4.24
N THR A 122 0.45 -18.96 3.73
CA THR A 122 -0.78 -19.76 3.87
C THR A 122 -0.69 -20.58 5.15
N HIS A 123 -1.20 -20.04 6.26
CA HIS A 123 -1.29 -20.77 7.53
C HIS A 123 -2.76 -20.93 7.95
N PRO A 124 -3.15 -22.08 8.54
CA PRO A 124 -4.48 -22.25 9.10
C PRO A 124 -4.71 -21.24 10.22
N TYR A 125 -5.37 -20.14 9.88
CA TYR A 125 -5.83 -19.16 10.85
C TYR A 125 -6.96 -19.79 11.66
N PRO A 126 -6.93 -19.73 13.00
CA PRO A 126 -8.04 -20.22 13.81
C PRO A 126 -9.29 -19.39 13.48
N HIS A 127 -10.24 -20.00 12.77
CA HIS A 127 -11.56 -19.40 12.60
C HIS A 127 -12.23 -19.32 13.97
N SER A 128 -12.75 -18.15 14.32
CA SER A 128 -13.44 -17.89 15.59
C SER A 128 -14.82 -18.54 15.69
N ASP A 129 -15.16 -19.53 14.86
CA ASP A 129 -16.44 -20.21 14.91
C ASP A 129 -16.26 -21.73 15.02
N ASN A 130 -16.81 -22.24 16.11
CA ASN A 130 -16.74 -23.61 16.60
C ASN A 130 -17.73 -24.51 15.82
N THR A 131 -17.57 -24.61 14.50
CA THR A 131 -18.34 -25.55 13.66
C THR A 131 -17.40 -26.54 12.99
N SER A 132 -17.35 -27.73 13.56
CA SER A 132 -16.74 -28.92 13.00
C SER A 132 -17.39 -29.28 11.66
N SER A 133 -16.67 -29.12 10.55
CA SER A 133 -16.90 -29.91 9.33
C SER A 133 -15.59 -30.21 8.63
N ASN A 134 -15.43 -31.47 8.27
CA ASN A 134 -14.36 -32.00 7.43
C ASN A 134 -14.45 -31.41 6.01
N ASP A 135 -13.93 -30.21 5.79
CA ASP A 135 -13.80 -29.65 4.44
C ASP A 135 -12.35 -29.26 4.14
N ASN A 136 -11.91 -29.70 2.96
CA ASN A 136 -10.57 -29.57 2.40
C ASN A 136 -9.93 -28.20 2.65
N ASN A 137 -8.80 -28.15 3.34
CA ASN A 137 -7.59 -27.35 3.08
C ASN A 137 -7.74 -25.94 2.43
N ASP A 138 -8.81 -25.20 2.71
CA ASP A 138 -9.11 -23.90 2.12
C ASP A 138 -8.60 -22.79 3.05
N THR A 139 -7.32 -22.90 3.38
CA THR A 139 -6.59 -21.92 4.17
C THR A 139 -6.68 -20.56 3.45
N PRO A 140 -7.22 -19.50 4.08
CA PRO A 140 -7.32 -18.20 3.41
C PRO A 140 -5.94 -17.75 2.96
N SER A 141 -5.78 -17.51 1.66
CA SER A 141 -4.54 -17.00 1.08
C SER A 141 -4.75 -15.57 0.62
N PHE A 142 -3.98 -14.65 1.19
CA PHE A 142 -4.08 -13.22 0.90
C PHE A 142 -2.87 -12.73 0.13
N ALA A 143 -3.09 -11.67 -0.65
CA ALA A 143 -2.02 -10.80 -1.10
C ALA A 143 -2.39 -9.35 -0.77
N VAL A 144 -1.42 -8.56 -0.35
CA VAL A 144 -1.64 -7.18 0.10
C VAL A 144 -0.82 -6.23 -0.76
N PRO A 145 -1.44 -5.35 -1.57
CA PRO A 145 -0.71 -4.25 -2.18
C PRO A 145 -0.23 -3.29 -1.09
N TYR A 146 1.08 -3.22 -0.91
CA TYR A 146 1.77 -2.22 -0.12
C TYR A 146 2.12 -1.04 -1.01
N LEU A 147 1.41 0.07 -0.83
CA LEU A 147 1.53 1.30 -1.61
C LEU A 147 2.62 2.19 -1.00
N GLN A 148 3.81 2.18 -1.60
CA GLN A 148 4.94 3.01 -1.15
C GLN A 148 4.69 4.49 -1.46
N TYR A 149 4.23 4.81 -2.67
CA TYR A 149 4.02 6.18 -3.11
C TYR A 149 2.75 6.33 -3.92
N ILE A 150 2.03 7.42 -3.67
CA ILE A 150 0.93 7.87 -4.52
C ILE A 150 0.98 9.39 -4.65
N TYR A 151 0.88 9.88 -5.87
CA TYR A 151 1.02 11.30 -6.14
C TYR A 151 0.22 11.73 -7.36
N VAL A 152 -0.29 12.97 -7.30
CA VAL A 152 -1.08 13.60 -8.37
C VAL A 152 -0.60 15.04 -8.51
N ARG A 153 -0.33 15.46 -9.75
CA ARG A 153 0.09 16.81 -10.08
C ARG A 153 -0.91 17.83 -9.55
N PRO A 154 -0.46 19.00 -9.03
CA PRO A 154 -1.34 19.95 -8.37
C PRO A 154 -2.58 20.37 -9.18
N SER A 155 -2.43 20.61 -10.48
CA SER A 155 -3.52 21.04 -11.38
C SER A 155 -4.61 19.98 -11.61
N SER A 156 -4.35 18.71 -11.29
CA SER A 156 -5.30 17.60 -11.44
C SER A 156 -5.83 17.09 -10.09
N ARG A 157 -5.54 17.79 -9.00
CA ARG A 157 -6.13 17.48 -7.68
C ARG A 157 -7.62 17.85 -7.68
N ARG A 158 -8.40 17.20 -6.80
CA ARG A 158 -9.87 17.34 -6.69
C ARG A 158 -10.66 16.87 -7.92
N GLN A 159 -10.06 16.04 -8.75
CA GLN A 159 -10.67 15.41 -9.93
C GLN A 159 -10.78 13.89 -9.77
N ASP A 160 -10.86 13.40 -8.53
CA ASP A 160 -10.92 11.96 -8.17
C ASP A 160 -9.78 11.07 -8.76
N MET A 161 -8.67 11.66 -9.24
CA MET A 161 -7.52 10.93 -9.80
C MET A 161 -6.90 9.92 -8.84
N SER A 162 -6.82 10.26 -7.56
CA SER A 162 -6.31 9.34 -6.54
C SER A 162 -7.21 8.11 -6.39
N GLU A 163 -8.53 8.26 -6.55
CA GLU A 163 -9.44 7.10 -6.52
C GLU A 163 -9.26 6.21 -7.74
N VAL A 164 -9.03 6.78 -8.93
CA VAL A 164 -8.68 5.99 -10.12
C VAL A 164 -7.40 5.20 -9.88
N LEU A 165 -6.35 5.82 -9.34
CA LEU A 165 -5.10 5.14 -8.99
C LEU A 165 -5.32 4.01 -7.97
N HIS A 166 -6.08 4.24 -6.89
CA HIS A 166 -6.41 3.20 -5.91
C HIS A 166 -7.22 2.04 -6.51
N THR A 167 -8.17 2.34 -7.40
CA THR A 167 -8.96 1.33 -8.12
C THR A 167 -8.04 0.44 -8.96
N MET A 168 -7.08 1.05 -9.67
CA MET A 168 -6.14 0.33 -10.51
C MET A 168 -5.08 -0.44 -9.72
N VAL A 169 -4.63 0.08 -8.58
CA VAL A 169 -3.77 -0.67 -7.64
C VAL A 169 -4.44 -1.97 -7.22
N LEU A 170 -5.72 -1.91 -6.81
CA LEU A 170 -6.47 -3.12 -6.46
C LEU A 170 -6.66 -4.05 -7.67
N ALA A 171 -6.92 -3.52 -8.85
CA ALA A 171 -7.13 -4.32 -10.05
C ALA A 171 -5.85 -5.07 -10.47
N VAL A 172 -4.72 -4.37 -10.52
CA VAL A 172 -3.41 -4.95 -10.85
C VAL A 172 -2.97 -5.93 -9.77
N ALA A 173 -3.11 -5.58 -8.49
CA ALA A 173 -2.79 -6.49 -7.40
C ALA A 173 -3.66 -7.76 -7.44
N SER A 174 -4.93 -7.65 -7.80
CA SER A 174 -5.81 -8.81 -7.99
C SER A 174 -5.35 -9.68 -9.15
N ALA A 175 -4.96 -9.09 -10.28
CA ALA A 175 -4.41 -9.85 -11.41
C ALA A 175 -3.09 -10.55 -11.06
N ASP A 176 -2.19 -9.87 -10.36
CA ASP A 176 -0.93 -10.46 -9.87
C ASP A 176 -1.22 -11.60 -8.87
N ALA A 177 -2.14 -11.41 -7.94
CA ALA A 177 -2.54 -12.41 -6.95
C ALA A 177 -3.13 -13.69 -7.58
N LEU A 178 -3.85 -13.58 -8.70
CA LEU A 178 -4.32 -14.74 -9.47
C LEU A 178 -3.17 -15.53 -10.11
N ALA A 179 -2.04 -14.87 -10.40
CA ALA A 179 -0.87 -15.50 -11.03
C ALA A 179 0.15 -16.08 -10.04
N MET A 180 0.06 -15.73 -8.75
CA MET A 180 1.06 -16.10 -7.73
C MET A 180 1.04 -17.57 -7.30
N SER A 181 -0.12 -18.21 -7.29
CA SER A 181 -0.26 -19.57 -6.76
C SER A 181 -1.39 -20.35 -7.44
N ALA A 182 -1.31 -21.68 -7.36
CA ALA A 182 -2.35 -22.57 -7.88
C ALA A 182 -3.73 -22.32 -7.24
N GLN A 183 -3.73 -21.88 -5.97
CA GLN A 183 -4.93 -21.38 -5.31
C GLN A 183 -4.99 -19.85 -5.42
N PRO A 184 -6.09 -19.27 -5.92
CA PRO A 184 -6.25 -17.82 -6.03
C PRO A 184 -6.15 -17.10 -4.68
N ARG A 185 -5.29 -16.10 -4.61
CA ARG A 185 -5.20 -15.18 -3.48
C ARG A 185 -6.23 -14.06 -3.61
N THR A 186 -6.80 -13.62 -2.49
CA THR A 186 -7.70 -12.46 -2.46
C THR A 186 -7.01 -11.21 -1.90
N ILE A 187 -7.50 -10.03 -2.29
CA ILE A 187 -6.96 -8.74 -1.85
C ILE A 187 -7.88 -8.13 -0.77
N PRO A 188 -7.57 -8.26 0.52
CA PRO A 188 -8.47 -7.80 1.58
C PRO A 188 -8.46 -6.27 1.70
N PHE A 189 -7.32 -5.62 1.48
CA PHE A 189 -7.11 -4.18 1.61
C PHE A 189 -5.82 -3.74 0.91
N THR A 190 -5.66 -2.44 0.73
CA THR A 190 -4.35 -1.80 0.44
C THR A 190 -3.71 -1.34 1.73
N LEU A 191 -2.41 -1.56 1.90
CA LEU A 191 -1.58 -1.09 3.01
C LEU A 191 -0.74 0.12 2.58
N PHE A 192 -0.61 1.14 3.41
CA PHE A 192 0.31 2.26 3.19
C PHE A 192 0.74 2.90 4.52
N GLU A 193 1.74 3.76 4.47
CA GLU A 193 2.29 4.48 5.61
C GLU A 193 1.81 5.94 5.61
N THR A 194 1.57 6.50 6.80
CA THR A 194 1.30 7.93 6.97
C THR A 194 1.72 8.39 8.36
N GLU A 195 1.90 9.69 8.50
CA GLU A 195 2.19 10.34 9.78
C GLU A 195 0.91 10.34 10.66
N PRO A 196 1.02 10.16 12.00
CA PRO A 196 -0.13 10.32 12.88
C PRO A 196 -0.67 11.77 12.85
N PRO A 197 -1.96 11.99 13.15
CA PRO A 197 -2.60 13.30 13.04
C PRO A 197 -1.93 14.46 13.78
N ASP A 198 -1.22 14.17 14.87
CA ASP A 198 -0.52 15.11 15.74
C ASP A 198 1.00 15.13 15.52
N HIS A 199 1.49 14.50 14.45
CA HIS A 199 2.92 14.44 14.13
C HIS A 199 3.51 15.79 13.75
N GLY A 200 4.71 16.07 14.26
CA GLY A 200 5.55 17.18 13.84
C GLY A 200 5.98 18.12 14.97
N ASP A 201 7.15 18.72 14.78
CA ASP A 201 7.82 19.55 15.79
C ASP A 201 7.13 20.91 16.00
N ASP A 202 6.35 21.38 15.03
CA ASP A 202 5.70 22.70 15.06
C ASP A 202 4.20 22.66 14.71
N ALA A 203 3.51 23.77 14.93
CA ALA A 203 2.07 23.85 14.68
C ALA A 203 1.70 23.65 13.20
N THR A 204 2.61 23.96 12.28
CA THR A 204 2.35 23.89 10.83
C THR A 204 2.43 22.45 10.34
N SER A 205 3.47 21.73 10.74
CA SER A 205 3.65 20.29 10.49
C SER A 205 2.53 19.47 11.10
N ARG A 206 2.14 19.75 12.36
CA ARG A 206 0.97 19.10 13.00
C ARG A 206 -0.34 19.39 12.27
N ALA A 207 -0.56 20.62 11.81
CA ALA A 207 -1.75 20.95 11.03
C ALA A 207 -1.78 20.20 9.68
N TYR A 208 -0.62 20.05 9.05
CA TYR A 208 -0.47 19.29 7.80
C TYR A 208 -0.73 17.79 7.99
N ALA A 209 -0.12 17.16 9.01
CA ALA A 209 -0.34 15.76 9.36
C ALA A 209 -1.82 15.48 9.69
N LYS A 210 -2.45 16.38 10.45
CA LYS A 210 -3.90 16.32 10.76
C LYS A 210 -4.76 16.34 9.51
N GLU A 211 -4.45 17.21 8.55
CA GLU A 211 -5.23 17.30 7.31
C GLU A 211 -5.04 16.06 6.43
N ARG A 212 -3.81 15.52 6.33
CA ARG A 212 -3.56 14.24 5.66
C ARG A 212 -4.34 13.09 6.29
N SER A 213 -4.33 13.00 7.62
CA SER A 213 -5.08 11.99 8.37
C SER A 213 -6.59 12.07 8.09
N LYS A 214 -7.18 13.28 8.04
CA LYS A 214 -8.60 13.45 7.67
C LYS A 214 -8.89 12.94 6.26
N ILE A 215 -8.01 13.21 5.29
CA ILE A 215 -8.18 12.74 3.91
C ILE A 215 -8.20 11.21 3.88
N HIS A 216 -7.23 10.55 4.51
CA HIS A 216 -7.19 9.09 4.61
C HIS A 216 -8.42 8.52 5.34
N THR A 217 -8.82 9.14 6.46
CA THR A 217 -10.01 8.72 7.23
C THR A 217 -11.29 8.84 6.40
N SER A 218 -11.51 10.00 5.75
CA SER A 218 -12.70 10.25 4.93
C SER A 218 -12.84 9.31 3.72
N THR A 219 -11.74 8.68 3.32
CA THR A 219 -11.69 7.71 2.22
C THR A 219 -11.74 6.25 2.70
N GLY A 220 -11.93 6.02 4.01
CA GLY A 220 -12.07 4.70 4.62
C GLY A 220 -10.76 4.08 5.13
N GLY A 221 -9.72 4.89 5.33
CA GLY A 221 -8.48 4.45 5.94
C GLY A 221 -8.64 4.23 7.45
N VAL A 222 -8.15 3.10 7.94
CA VAL A 222 -8.09 2.77 9.37
C VAL A 222 -6.66 2.40 9.75
N ALA A 223 -6.24 2.77 10.95
CA ALA A 223 -4.89 2.50 11.43
C ALA A 223 -4.75 1.06 11.91
N VAL A 224 -3.60 0.46 11.63
CA VAL A 224 -3.14 -0.80 12.21
C VAL A 224 -2.19 -0.46 13.36
N VAL A 225 -2.56 -0.88 14.55
CA VAL A 225 -1.81 -0.62 15.79
C VAL A 225 -1.61 -1.91 16.57
N LEU A 226 -0.72 -1.86 17.55
CA LEU A 226 -0.58 -2.89 18.58
C LEU A 226 -1.23 -2.38 19.86
N HIS A 227 -2.09 -3.19 20.47
CA HIS A 227 -2.68 -2.91 21.78
C HIS A 227 -2.08 -3.86 22.82
N ARG A 228 -1.42 -3.30 23.83
CA ARG A 228 -0.83 -4.07 24.93
C ARG A 228 -1.80 -4.12 26.10
N GLU A 229 -2.36 -5.29 26.37
CA GLU A 229 -3.41 -5.45 27.39
C GLU A 229 -2.94 -5.16 28.81
N SER A 230 -1.66 -5.40 29.13
CA SER A 230 -1.13 -5.25 30.48
C SER A 230 -1.20 -3.82 31.04
N ASP A 231 -1.16 -2.82 30.16
CA ASP A 231 -1.16 -1.40 30.53
C ASP A 231 -2.01 -0.52 29.60
N GLY A 232 -2.76 -1.11 28.69
CA GLY A 232 -3.68 -0.42 27.77
C GLY A 232 -2.98 0.48 26.75
N LYS A 233 -1.66 0.34 26.56
CA LYS A 233 -0.92 1.18 25.61
C LYS A 233 -1.24 0.80 24.16
N ILE A 234 -1.32 1.83 23.32
CA ILE A 234 -1.37 1.72 21.87
C ILE A 234 0.01 2.02 21.32
N LEU A 235 0.58 1.07 20.58
CA LEU A 235 1.92 1.16 19.99
C LEU A 235 1.81 1.10 18.47
N SER A 236 2.76 1.69 17.76
CA SER A 236 2.82 1.51 16.30
C SER A 236 3.14 0.06 15.95
N ALA A 237 2.34 -0.54 15.07
CA ALA A 237 2.58 -1.85 14.47
C ALA A 237 3.71 -1.85 13.43
N HIS A 238 4.35 -0.71 13.20
CA HIS A 238 5.24 -0.50 12.08
C HIS A 238 6.44 0.41 12.43
N VAL A 239 7.57 0.11 11.79
CA VAL A 239 8.76 0.96 11.72
C VAL A 239 9.33 0.85 10.31
N GLN A 240 9.44 1.99 9.63
CA GLN A 240 10.10 2.09 8.33
C GLN A 240 11.62 2.06 8.56
N PRO A 241 12.36 1.14 7.91
CA PRO A 241 13.82 1.19 7.93
C PRO A 241 14.35 2.47 7.27
N GLY A 242 15.52 2.93 7.70
CA GLY A 242 16.27 3.93 6.94
C GLY A 242 16.56 3.43 5.53
N LEU A 243 16.36 4.29 4.51
CA LEU A 243 16.46 3.89 3.11
C LEU A 243 17.93 3.73 2.67
N GLU A 244 18.85 4.47 3.28
CA GLU A 244 20.30 4.39 3.04
C GLU A 244 21.07 3.99 4.31
N THR A 245 22.28 3.46 4.15
CA THR A 245 23.15 3.13 5.30
C THR A 245 23.35 4.34 6.20
N GLY A 246 23.03 4.18 7.48
CA GLY A 246 23.12 5.24 8.49
C GLY A 246 21.87 6.09 8.67
N ASP A 247 20.86 5.97 7.80
CA ASP A 247 19.56 6.62 8.02
C ASP A 247 18.86 6.03 9.25
N PRO A 248 18.31 6.87 10.14
CA PRO A 248 17.56 6.39 11.29
C PRO A 248 16.22 5.76 10.86
N PRO A 249 15.70 4.77 11.62
CA PRO A 249 14.36 4.25 11.37
C PRO A 249 13.30 5.31 11.67
N LEU A 250 12.18 5.27 10.93
CA LEU A 250 11.04 6.17 11.11
C LEU A 250 9.85 5.39 11.69
N THR A 251 9.28 5.86 12.79
CA THR A 251 8.03 5.30 13.32
C THR A 251 6.86 6.04 12.70
N LEU A 252 6.16 5.38 11.78
CA LEU A 252 4.95 5.86 11.12
C LEU A 252 3.74 5.03 11.55
N VAL A 253 2.56 5.40 11.06
CA VAL A 253 1.33 4.61 11.21
C VAL A 253 1.11 3.80 9.94
N TRP A 254 0.88 2.50 10.08
CA TRP A 254 0.29 1.72 9.01
C TRP A 254 -1.20 1.97 8.91
N VAL A 255 -1.65 2.25 7.70
CA VAL A 255 -3.06 2.46 7.39
C VAL A 255 -3.47 1.42 6.36
N ILE A 256 -4.61 0.80 6.60
CA ILE A 256 -5.24 -0.07 5.63
C ILE A 256 -6.51 0.58 5.09
N ARG A 257 -6.76 0.36 3.81
CA ARG A 257 -8.00 0.76 3.14
C ARG A 257 -8.66 -0.48 2.56
N GLN A 258 -9.78 -0.89 3.16
CA GLN A 258 -10.49 -2.12 2.80
C GLN A 258 -10.86 -2.17 1.31
N SER A 259 -10.58 -3.30 0.65
CA SER A 259 -11.01 -3.54 -0.73
C SER A 259 -12.53 -3.58 -0.79
N PRO A 260 -13.18 -2.94 -1.80
CA PRO A 260 -14.63 -3.08 -2.00
C PRO A 260 -15.06 -4.52 -2.28
N SER A 261 -14.14 -5.34 -2.79
CA SER A 261 -14.32 -6.78 -3.01
C SER A 261 -13.20 -7.54 -2.31
N PRO A 262 -13.27 -7.73 -0.97
CA PRO A 262 -12.19 -8.36 -0.21
C PRO A 262 -12.06 -9.86 -0.46
N GLY A 263 -13.05 -10.47 -1.13
CA GLY A 263 -13.11 -11.89 -1.44
C GLY A 263 -13.48 -12.72 -0.23
N ARG A 264 -12.56 -12.88 0.72
CA ARG A 264 -12.71 -13.71 1.93
C ARG A 264 -12.72 -12.84 3.19
N PRO A 265 -13.38 -13.27 4.28
CA PRO A 265 -13.25 -12.64 5.60
C PRO A 265 -11.79 -12.64 6.07
N TRP A 266 -11.37 -11.60 6.77
CA TRP A 266 -10.03 -11.46 7.33
C TRP A 266 -10.11 -10.78 8.70
N ASP A 267 -9.13 -11.09 9.56
CA ASP A 267 -8.94 -10.46 10.87
C ASP A 267 -7.47 -10.03 11.00
N ILE A 268 -7.25 -8.76 11.33
CA ILE A 268 -5.90 -8.22 11.51
C ILE A 268 -5.12 -8.94 12.62
N ARG A 269 -5.82 -9.45 13.65
CA ARG A 269 -5.18 -10.22 14.74
C ARG A 269 -4.54 -11.50 14.21
N SER A 270 -5.18 -12.12 13.22
CA SER A 270 -4.71 -13.36 12.62
C SER A 270 -3.58 -13.15 11.62
N ILE A 271 -3.61 -12.06 10.85
CA ILE A 271 -2.67 -11.82 9.74
C ILE A 271 -1.58 -10.78 10.03
N GLY A 272 -1.64 -10.08 11.17
CA GLY A 272 -0.76 -8.93 11.44
C GLY A 272 0.73 -9.29 11.49
N LYS A 273 1.08 -10.42 12.10
CA LYS A 273 2.48 -10.92 12.12
C LYS A 273 2.98 -11.29 10.73
N ASP A 274 2.13 -11.95 9.95
CA ASP A 274 2.41 -12.32 8.57
C ASP A 274 2.61 -11.09 7.68
N LEU A 275 1.82 -10.04 7.92
CA LEU A 275 1.95 -8.76 7.23
C LEU A 275 3.30 -8.07 7.54
N VAL A 276 3.71 -8.06 8.82
CA VAL A 276 5.03 -7.56 9.25
C VAL A 276 6.16 -8.34 8.58
N ALA A 277 6.09 -9.68 8.60
CA ALA A 277 7.09 -10.52 7.97
C ALA A 277 7.18 -10.29 6.45
N ALA A 278 6.05 -10.24 5.76
CA ALA A 278 6.00 -10.00 4.32
C ALA A 278 6.53 -8.62 3.93
N TYR A 279 6.26 -7.59 4.75
CA TYR A 279 6.80 -6.24 4.55
C TYR A 279 8.34 -6.24 4.62
N TYR A 280 8.93 -6.71 5.72
CA TYR A 280 10.38 -6.68 5.87
C TYR A 280 11.08 -7.62 4.89
N GLN A 281 10.49 -8.77 4.57
CA GLN A 281 11.00 -9.63 3.51
C GLN A 281 11.02 -8.90 2.16
N SER A 282 9.97 -8.15 1.82
CA SER A 282 9.95 -7.38 0.59
C SER A 282 11.07 -6.33 0.55
N LEU A 283 11.39 -5.67 1.67
CA LEU A 283 12.51 -4.72 1.69
C LEU A 283 13.87 -5.40 1.49
N ARG A 284 14.06 -6.60 2.04
CA ARG A 284 15.28 -7.41 1.81
C ARG A 284 15.41 -7.81 0.36
N ASP A 285 14.32 -8.32 -0.21
CA ASP A 285 14.22 -8.75 -1.62
C ASP A 285 14.52 -7.60 -2.59
N GLU A 286 14.20 -6.38 -2.18
CA GLU A 286 14.41 -5.16 -2.96
C GLU A 286 15.80 -4.52 -2.74
N GLY A 287 16.64 -5.13 -1.91
CA GLY A 287 18.04 -4.75 -1.69
C GLY A 287 18.26 -3.58 -0.74
N PHE A 288 17.29 -3.25 0.11
CA PHE A 288 17.48 -2.23 1.15
C PHE A 288 18.53 -2.68 2.20
N PRO A 289 19.20 -1.75 2.91
CA PRO A 289 20.26 -2.10 3.85
C PRO A 289 19.80 -3.05 4.97
N GLU A 290 20.32 -4.27 4.99
CA GLU A 290 19.92 -5.33 5.95
C GLU A 290 20.12 -4.91 7.41
N GLU A 291 21.12 -4.08 7.71
CA GLU A 291 21.34 -3.53 9.06
C GLU A 291 20.19 -2.65 9.53
N ASN A 292 19.66 -1.79 8.63
CA ASN A 292 18.53 -0.91 8.91
C ASN A 292 17.25 -1.72 9.05
N ILE A 293 17.05 -2.72 8.18
CA ILE A 293 15.90 -3.62 8.24
C ILE A 293 15.87 -4.35 9.58
N ARG A 294 16.98 -4.97 9.99
CA ARG A 294 17.08 -5.67 11.30
C ARG A 294 16.82 -4.73 12.48
N LEU A 295 17.28 -3.50 12.40
CA LEU A 295 17.02 -2.53 13.47
C LEU A 295 15.53 -2.22 13.60
N ALA A 296 14.86 -1.89 12.49
CA ALA A 296 13.43 -1.62 12.46
C ALA A 296 12.60 -2.84 12.90
N GLU A 297 12.92 -4.03 12.39
CA GLU A 297 12.25 -5.28 12.71
C GLU A 297 12.36 -5.61 14.20
N ARG A 298 13.54 -5.48 14.82
CA ARG A 298 13.70 -5.67 16.27
C ARG A 298 12.84 -4.72 17.11
N ILE A 299 12.66 -3.47 16.67
CA ILE A 299 11.80 -2.50 17.36
C ILE A 299 10.34 -3.00 17.30
N VAL A 300 9.86 -3.42 16.12
CA VAL A 300 8.50 -3.96 15.97
C VAL A 300 8.31 -5.26 16.76
N GLU A 301 9.25 -6.20 16.68
CA GLU A 301 9.21 -7.46 17.45
C GLU A 301 9.08 -7.21 18.94
N ALA A 302 9.81 -6.23 19.45
CA ALA A 302 9.76 -5.89 20.87
C ALA A 302 8.44 -5.20 21.25
N ARG A 303 7.84 -4.38 20.37
CA ARG A 303 6.47 -3.84 20.55
C ARG A 303 5.39 -4.93 20.52
N CYS A 304 5.58 -5.98 19.72
CA CYS A 304 4.67 -7.13 19.63
C CYS A 304 4.65 -8.00 20.90
N LYS A 305 5.60 -7.86 21.83
CA LYS A 305 5.63 -8.67 23.05
C LYS A 305 4.49 -8.28 23.99
N GLY A 306 3.55 -9.21 24.18
CA GLY A 306 2.36 -8.99 25.04
C GLY A 306 1.33 -8.05 24.43
N ALA A 307 1.42 -7.76 23.13
CA ALA A 307 0.49 -6.92 22.40
C ALA A 307 -0.12 -7.68 21.22
N ASP A 308 -1.36 -7.34 20.89
CA ASP A 308 -2.10 -7.88 19.76
C ASP A 308 -2.34 -6.81 18.70
N PHE A 309 -2.51 -7.22 17.45
CA PHE A 309 -2.85 -6.30 16.37
C PHE A 309 -4.31 -5.86 16.46
N TYR A 310 -4.56 -4.57 16.29
CA TYR A 310 -5.89 -3.96 16.34
C TYR A 310 -6.07 -2.95 15.22
N LEU A 311 -7.34 -2.75 14.85
CA LEU A 311 -7.75 -1.63 14.00
C LEU A 311 -8.33 -0.53 14.87
N MET A 312 -7.95 0.71 14.58
CA MET A 312 -8.55 1.88 15.21
C MET A 312 -8.75 3.01 14.20
N ALA A 313 -9.60 3.98 14.54
CA ALA A 313 -9.78 5.16 13.70
C ALA A 313 -8.44 5.92 13.62
N LEU A 314 -8.01 6.26 12.41
CA LEU A 314 -6.74 6.95 12.21
C LEU A 314 -6.67 8.31 12.93
N GLY A 315 -7.82 8.99 13.07
CA GLY A 315 -7.92 10.26 13.81
C GLY A 315 -7.67 10.14 15.32
N ASP A 316 -7.74 8.93 15.88
CA ASP A 316 -7.55 8.66 17.31
C ASP A 316 -6.12 8.21 17.64
N VAL A 317 -5.29 7.99 16.61
CA VAL A 317 -3.88 7.63 16.78
C VAL A 317 -3.11 8.88 17.23
N ARG A 318 -2.26 8.73 18.24
CA ARG A 318 -1.35 9.77 18.72
C ARG A 318 0.05 9.57 18.18
N ASP A 319 0.88 10.59 18.32
CA ASP A 319 2.27 10.50 17.89
C ASP A 319 3.02 9.47 18.75
N PHE A 320 3.53 8.44 18.09
CA PHE A 320 4.29 7.36 18.71
C PHE A 320 5.73 7.75 19.06
N THR A 321 6.16 8.95 18.66
CA THR A 321 7.45 9.53 19.02
C THR A 321 7.37 10.36 20.31
N ASP A 322 6.19 10.54 20.89
CA ASP A 322 6.03 11.14 22.21
C ASP A 322 6.70 10.26 23.28
N PRO A 323 7.58 10.81 24.15
CA PRO A 323 8.19 10.09 25.27
C PRO A 323 7.23 9.31 26.16
N GLU A 324 5.97 9.72 26.29
CA GLU A 324 4.95 8.96 27.05
C GLU A 324 4.52 7.65 26.36
N HIS A 325 4.78 7.54 25.05
CA HIS A 325 4.43 6.43 24.18
C HIS A 325 5.66 5.68 23.59
N LEU A 326 6.87 6.19 23.83
CA LEU A 326 8.14 5.55 23.48
C LEU A 326 8.50 4.43 24.46
N ASP A 327 8.17 3.18 24.13
CA ASP A 327 8.60 2.06 24.98
C ASP A 327 10.02 1.55 24.69
N ILE A 328 10.68 1.95 23.60
CA ILE A 328 11.99 1.37 23.25
C ILE A 328 12.86 2.38 22.50
N TYR A 329 13.89 2.91 23.18
CA TYR A 329 15.16 3.17 22.51
C TYR A 329 15.90 1.84 22.42
N PRO A 330 16.53 1.47 21.29
CA PRO A 330 17.58 0.48 21.34
C PRO A 330 18.65 1.02 22.29
N SER A 331 18.84 0.37 23.43
CA SER A 331 20.04 0.58 24.24
C SER A 331 21.24 0.26 23.36
N ASN A 332 22.06 1.28 23.10
CA ASN A 332 23.34 1.21 22.39
C ASN A 332 24.23 0.09 22.95
#